data_AF-A0A8J3LTH7-F1
#
_entry.id   AF-A0A8J3LTH7-F1
#
_cell.length_a   1.000
_cell.length_b   1.000
_cell.length_c   1.000
_cell.angle_alpha   90.00
_cell.angle_beta   90.00
_cell.angle_gamma   90.00
#
_symmetry.space_group_name_H-M   'P 1'
#
loop_
_entity.id
_entity.type
_entity.pdbx_description
1 polymer ?
#
loop_
_entity_poly.entity_id
_entity_poly.type
_entity_poly.pdbx_seq_one_letter_code
_entity_poly.pdbx_strand_id
1 'polypeptide(L)'
;MYAAGPGVVRFAGRLAGRGVVSIDHSDGLRTTYEPITPTVVAGRAVRAGDVIGTLDPAHPGCPVAACLHWGLRRDEVYLDPLALVGRARVRLLPLAPAAS
;
A
#
# COMPACT_ATOMS: atom_id res chain seq x y z
N MET A 1 -0.99 -9.74 -2.39
CA MET A 1 -0.81 -8.28 -2.53
C MET A 1 -0.72 -7.94 -4.00
N TYR A 2 -1.38 -6.87 -4.42
CA TYR A 2 -1.51 -6.51 -5.82
C TYR A 2 -1.04 -5.08 -6.07
N ALA A 3 -0.47 -4.82 -7.25
CA ALA A 3 -0.12 -3.48 -7.68
C ALA A 3 -1.40 -2.63 -7.83
N ALA A 4 -1.43 -1.45 -7.18
CA ALA A 4 -2.57 -0.53 -7.24
C ALA A 4 -2.77 0.08 -8.64
N GLY A 5 -1.72 0.10 -9.46
CA GLY A 5 -1.73 0.68 -10.80
C GLY A 5 -0.56 0.17 -11.64
N PRO A 6 -0.59 0.41 -12.97
CA PRO A 6 0.54 0.08 -13.84
C PRO A 6 1.77 0.90 -13.48
N GLY A 7 2.96 0.33 -13.64
CA GLY A 7 4.21 1.01 -13.31
C GLY A 7 5.44 0.12 -13.39
N VAL A 8 6.55 0.61 -12.84
CA VAL A 8 7.82 -0.12 -12.75
C VAL A 8 8.20 -0.25 -11.28
N VAL A 9 8.54 -1.46 -10.85
CA VAL A 9 9.00 -1.71 -9.48
C VAL A 9 10.30 -0.95 -9.26
N ARG A 10 10.28 0.04 -8.37
CA ARG A 10 11.45 0.83 -7.98
C ARG A 10 12.31 0.10 -6.96
N PHE A 11 11.67 -0.60 -6.03
CA PHE A 11 12.34 -1.36 -4.97
C PHE A 11 11.51 -2.59 -4.62
N ALA A 12 12.18 -3.70 -4.34
CA ALA A 12 11.58 -4.90 -3.78
C ALA A 12 12.64 -5.62 -2.94
N GLY A 13 12.45 -5.66 -1.62
CA GLY A 13 13.43 -6.26 -0.72
C GLY A 13 13.21 -5.89 0.75
N ARG A 14 14.18 -6.23 1.61
CA ARG A 14 14.15 -5.83 3.02
C ARG A 14 14.72 -4.43 3.20
N LEU A 15 14.01 -3.59 3.96
CA LEU A 15 14.44 -2.28 4.40
C LEU A 15 14.12 -2.15 5.89
N ALA A 16 15.12 -1.79 6.71
CA ALA A 16 14.97 -1.66 8.16
C ALA A 16 14.24 -2.85 8.83
N GLY A 17 14.59 -4.09 8.42
CA GLY A 17 14.04 -5.33 8.97
C GLY A 17 12.71 -5.81 8.36
N ARG A 18 12.04 -5.01 7.54
CA ARG A 18 10.71 -5.29 6.96
C ARG A 18 10.78 -5.41 5.45
N GLY A 19 9.95 -6.28 4.89
CA GLY A 19 9.82 -6.39 3.44
C GLY A 19 9.02 -5.22 2.87
N VAL A 20 9.53 -4.61 1.80
CA VAL A 20 8.96 -3.41 1.16
C VAL A 20 8.96 -3.62 -0.36
N VAL A 21 7.86 -3.24 -1.00
CA VAL A 21 7.79 -3.02 -2.45
C VAL A 21 7.42 -1.56 -2.69
N SER A 22 8.08 -0.91 -3.65
CA SER A 22 7.64 0.39 -4.16
C SER A 22 7.58 0.38 -5.69
N ILE A 23 6.57 1.05 -6.24
CA ILE A 23 6.29 1.08 -7.68
C ILE A 23 6.20 2.53 -8.11
N ASP A 24 7.01 2.91 -9.09
CA ASP A 24 6.91 4.18 -9.79
C ASP A 24 5.83 4.07 -10.88
N HIS A 25 4.90 5.01 -10.87
CA HIS A 25 3.78 5.13 -11.81
C HIS A 25 3.98 6.36 -12.71
N SER A 26 3.02 6.64 -13.60
CA SER A 26 3.00 7.91 -14.33
C SER A 26 2.87 9.11 -13.37
N ASP A 27 3.16 10.30 -13.89
CA ASP A 27 2.91 11.58 -13.21
C ASP A 27 3.62 11.73 -11.85
N GLY A 28 4.80 11.13 -11.73
CA GLY A 28 5.66 11.19 -10.53
C GLY A 28 5.10 10.45 -9.32
N LEU A 29 4.02 9.67 -9.49
CA LEU A 29 3.41 8.92 -8.40
C LEU A 29 4.23 7.70 -8.03
N ARG A 30 4.34 7.44 -6.73
CA ARG A 30 4.90 6.20 -6.18
C ARG A 30 3.97 5.62 -5.12
N THR A 31 3.63 4.35 -5.27
CA THR A 31 3.01 3.56 -4.20
C THR A 31 4.07 2.74 -3.47
N THR A 32 3.89 2.55 -2.16
CA THR A 32 4.76 1.71 -1.31
C THR A 32 3.90 0.77 -0.46
N TYR A 33 4.32 -0.49 -0.35
CA TYR A 33 3.60 -1.58 0.32
C TYR A 33 4.52 -2.22 1.36
N GLU A 34 4.10 -2.27 2.62
CA GLU A 34 4.79 -2.97 3.70
C GLU A 34 3.79 -3.46 4.80
N PRO A 35 4.13 -4.47 5.61
CA PRO A 35 5.21 -5.42 5.42
C PRO A 35 4.84 -6.48 4.37
N ILE A 36 5.69 -6.71 3.38
CA ILE A 36 5.41 -7.62 2.26
C ILE A 36 6.61 -8.52 1.96
N THR A 37 6.39 -9.83 1.84
CA THR A 37 7.31 -10.75 1.17
C THR A 37 7.17 -10.58 -0.35
N PRO A 38 8.16 -9.98 -1.05
CA PRO A 38 8.01 -9.65 -2.47
C PRO A 38 8.07 -10.88 -3.38
N THR A 39 7.27 -10.89 -4.45
CA THR A 39 7.36 -11.88 -5.56
C THR A 39 7.83 -11.23 -6.87
N VAL A 40 8.27 -9.97 -6.79
CA VAL A 40 8.77 -9.16 -7.89
C VAL A 40 10.14 -8.60 -7.54
N VAL A 41 10.86 -8.10 -8.54
CA VAL A 41 12.19 -7.50 -8.40
C VAL A 41 12.19 -6.08 -8.98
N ALA A 42 13.15 -5.26 -8.54
CA ALA A 42 13.33 -3.93 -9.10
C ALA A 42 13.54 -3.96 -10.63
N GLY A 43 13.01 -2.96 -11.32
CA GLY A 43 13.00 -2.86 -12.78
C GLY A 43 11.87 -3.63 -13.47
N ARG A 44 11.14 -4.50 -12.77
CA ARG A 44 10.00 -5.23 -13.35
C ARG A 44 8.84 -4.27 -13.65
N ALA A 45 8.34 -4.30 -14.88
CA ALA A 45 7.07 -3.67 -15.22
C ALA A 45 5.89 -4.49 -14.68
N VAL A 46 4.87 -3.80 -14.19
CA VAL A 46 3.64 -4.39 -13.63
C VAL A 46 2.42 -3.66 -14.16
N ARG A 47 1.30 -4.37 -14.23
CA ARG A 47 -0.05 -3.84 -14.49
C ARG A 47 -0.81 -3.68 -13.18
N ALA A 48 -1.88 -2.89 -13.21
CA ALA A 48 -2.84 -2.86 -12.11
C ALA A 48 -3.36 -4.28 -11.84
N GLY A 49 -3.38 -4.71 -10.58
CA GLY A 49 -3.84 -6.04 -10.19
C GLY A 49 -2.80 -7.15 -10.31
N ASP A 50 -1.59 -6.89 -10.82
CA ASP A 50 -0.53 -7.89 -10.84
C ASP A 50 -0.10 -8.25 -9.41
N VAL A 51 0.17 -9.54 -9.14
CA VAL A 51 0.68 -10.01 -7.85
C VAL A 51 2.09 -9.49 -7.64
N ILE A 52 2.30 -8.75 -6.55
CA ILE A 52 3.61 -8.19 -6.16
C ILE A 52 4.21 -8.81 -4.90
N GLY A 53 3.43 -9.62 -4.19
CA GLY A 53 3.90 -10.37 -3.03
C GLY A 53 2.79 -10.81 -2.11
N THR A 54 3.17 -11.29 -0.94
CA THR A 54 2.28 -11.68 0.16
C THR A 54 2.48 -10.75 1.34
N LEU A 55 1.39 -10.32 1.96
CA LEU A 55 1.45 -9.52 3.18
C LEU A 55 2.00 -10.38 4.30
N ASP A 56 2.97 -9.86 5.05
CA ASP A 56 3.51 -10.57 6.20
C ASP A 56 2.54 -10.47 7.39
N PRO A 57 2.41 -11.54 8.20
CA PRO A 57 1.63 -11.49 9.42
C PRO A 57 2.34 -10.64 10.47
N ALA A 58 1.56 -10.06 11.38
CA ALA A 58 2.00 -9.31 12.56
C ALA A 58 3.00 -8.18 12.27
N HIS A 59 2.53 -6.94 12.42
CA HIS A 59 3.38 -5.75 12.34
C HIS A 59 3.40 -5.04 13.70
N PRO A 60 4.58 -4.65 14.23
CA PRO A 60 4.65 -3.88 15.47
C PRO A 60 3.76 -2.64 15.41
N GLY A 61 2.86 -2.50 16.38
CA GLY A 61 1.90 -1.39 16.44
C GLY A 61 0.56 -1.62 15.72
N CYS A 62 0.36 -2.77 15.06
CA CYS A 62 -0.95 -3.11 14.49
C CYS A 62 -1.79 -3.94 15.46
N PRO A 63 -3.07 -3.58 15.68
CA PRO A 63 -3.96 -4.28 16.63
C PRO A 63 -4.56 -5.57 16.05
N VAL A 64 -4.21 -5.95 14.83
CA VAL A 64 -4.79 -7.05 14.06
C VAL A 64 -3.72 -8.02 13.58
N ALA A 65 -4.13 -9.24 13.20
CA ALA A 65 -3.23 -10.32 12.79
C ALA A 65 -2.33 -9.96 11.59
N ALA A 66 -2.79 -9.08 10.70
CA ALA A 66 -1.99 -8.50 9.63
C ALA A 66 -2.56 -7.13 9.24
N CYS A 67 -1.70 -6.17 8.94
CA CYS A 67 -2.08 -4.85 8.46
C CYS A 67 -1.19 -4.46 7.27
N LEU A 68 -1.79 -3.84 6.27
CA LEU A 68 -1.04 -3.24 5.16
C LEU A 68 -0.79 -1.77 5.49
N HIS A 69 0.47 -1.38 5.51
CA HIS A 69 0.89 0.01 5.41
C HIS A 69 1.06 0.33 3.93
N TRP A 70 0.16 1.17 3.42
CA TRP A 70 0.14 1.57 2.03
C TRP A 70 0.37 3.07 1.95
N GLY A 71 1.44 3.47 1.27
CA GLY A 71 1.81 4.87 1.09
C GLY A 71 1.64 5.31 -0.35
N LEU A 72 1.28 6.59 -0.52
CA LEU A 72 1.28 7.28 -1.80
C LEU A 72 2.10 8.56 -1.67
N ARG A 73 3.00 8.78 -2.63
CA ARG A 73 3.67 10.07 -2.78
C ARG A 73 3.68 10.49 -4.25
N ARG A 74 3.71 11.79 -4.49
CA ARG A 74 4.07 12.39 -5.77
C ARG A 74 5.40 13.11 -5.56
N ASP A 75 6.43 12.67 -6.26
CA ASP A 75 7.79 13.15 -6.05
C ASP A 75 8.19 13.02 -4.57
N GLU A 76 8.34 14.14 -3.85
CA GLU A 76 8.66 14.19 -2.43
C GLU A 76 7.46 14.52 -1.53
N VAL A 77 6.27 14.72 -2.10
CA VAL A 77 5.05 15.08 -1.37
C VAL A 77 4.23 13.83 -1.09
N TYR A 78 3.98 13.53 0.18
CA TYR A 78 3.05 12.47 0.58
C TYR A 78 1.60 12.91 0.37
N LEU A 79 0.80 12.00 -0.19
CA LEU A 79 -0.62 12.20 -0.49
C LEU A 79 -1.45 11.17 0.30
N ASP A 80 -2.75 11.44 0.43
CA ASP A 80 -3.70 10.44 0.92
C ASP A 80 -3.81 9.27 -0.10
N PRO A 81 -3.39 8.04 0.24
CA PRO A 81 -3.46 6.89 -0.66
C PRO A 81 -4.90 6.54 -1.07
N LEU A 82 -5.89 6.90 -0.25
CA LEU A 82 -7.30 6.66 -0.54
C LEU A 82 -7.79 7.46 -1.74
N ALA A 83 -7.07 8.50 -2.16
CA ALA A 83 -7.33 9.20 -3.41
C ALA A 83 -7.29 8.29 -4.65
N LEU A 84 -6.58 7.14 -4.60
CA LEU A 84 -6.45 6.20 -5.72
C LEU A 84 -7.59 5.18 -5.83
N VAL A 85 -8.28 4.86 -4.73
CA VAL A 85 -9.33 3.82 -4.72
C VAL A 85 -10.75 4.39 -4.90
N GLY A 86 -10.84 5.67 -5.22
CA GLY A 86 -12.09 6.41 -5.22
C GLY A 86 -12.52 6.75 -3.80
N ARG A 87 -13.19 7.91 -3.62
CA ARG A 87 -13.64 8.38 -2.30
C ARG A 87 -14.52 7.30 -1.65
N ALA A 88 -14.00 6.62 -0.64
CA ALA A 88 -14.85 5.91 0.30
C ALA A 88 -15.94 6.90 0.75
N ARG A 89 -17.22 6.50 0.68
CA ARG A 89 -18.28 7.36 1.19
C ARG A 89 -18.00 7.61 2.67
N VAL A 90 -17.62 8.83 3.00
CA VAL A 90 -17.50 9.27 4.40
C VAL A 90 -18.88 9.10 5.03
N ARG A 91 -18.97 8.22 6.03
CA ARG A 91 -20.13 8.12 6.91
C ARG A 91 -19.67 8.46 8.33
N LEU A 92 -20.41 9.36 8.97
CA LEU A 92 -20.26 9.58 10.40
C LEU A 92 -20.87 8.37 11.12
N LEU A 93 -20.07 7.76 12.00
CA LEU A 93 -20.58 6.84 13.01
C LEU A 93 -21.20 7.69 14.13
N PRO A 94 -22.41 7.35 14.63
CA PRO A 94 -22.93 8.02 15.81
C PRO A 94 -21.97 7.82 16.98
N LEU A 95 -21.74 8.88 17.77
CA LEU A 95 -20.82 8.87 18.91
C LEU A 95 -21.37 8.09 20.12
N ALA A 96 -22.54 7.47 20.00
CA ALA A 96 -23.17 6.62 21.00
C ALA A 96 -23.98 5.50 20.31
N PRO A 97 -24.18 4.33 20.96
CA PRO A 97 -25.07 3.31 20.42
C PRO A 97 -26.49 3.87 20.32
N ALA A 98 -27.19 3.53 19.24
CA ALA A 98 -28.63 3.76 19.16
C ALA A 98 -29.31 2.95 20.27
N ALA A 99 -29.99 3.63 21.19
CA ALA A 99 -31.12 3.05 21.91
C ALA A 99 -32.20 2.74 20.85
N SER A 100 -32.91 1.62 20.85
CA SER A 100 -33.26 0.66 21.90
C SER A 100 -33.30 -0.77 21.36
#